data_AF-A0AAV3P532-F1
#
_entry.id   AF-A0AAV3P532-F1
#
_cell.length_a   1.000
_cell.length_b   1.000
_cell.length_c   1.000
_cell.angle_alpha   90.00
_cell.angle_beta   90.00
_cell.angle_gamma   90.00
#
_symmetry.space_group_name_H-M   'P 1'
#
loop_
_entity.id
_entity.type
_entity.pdbx_description
1 polymer ?
#
loop_
_entity_poly.entity_id
_entity_poly.type
_entity_poly.pdbx_seq_one_letter_code
_entity_poly.pdbx_strand_id
1 'polypeptide(L)'
;MTHLTGLLALLRKWNRSEGTPQVAYTSDAGPNAVMIVHNRKVATLLLQRLLYCFPPQSDADLDSYVIELTTNIPPQKGEVSYFICTRPGKGPVLLTEENQALLNAETGLPK
;
A
#
# COMPACT_ATOMS: atom_id res chain seq x y z
N MET A 1 17.73 -4.86 8.12
CA MET A 1 17.77 -5.83 6.99
C MET A 1 16.94 -7.11 7.23
N THR A 2 16.32 -7.30 8.40
CA THR A 2 15.59 -8.53 8.79
C THR A 2 14.10 -8.56 8.42
N HIS A 3 13.42 -7.40 8.34
CA HIS A 3 11.96 -7.35 8.18
C HIS A 3 11.44 -7.75 6.79
N LEU A 4 12.14 -7.37 5.71
CA LEU A 4 11.75 -7.76 4.35
C LEU A 4 11.81 -9.29 4.17
N THR A 5 12.78 -9.95 4.80
CA THR A 5 12.95 -11.41 4.74
C THR A 5 11.76 -12.16 5.33
N GLY A 6 11.18 -11.65 6.43
CA GLY A 6 9.99 -12.22 7.08
C GLY A 6 8.74 -12.13 6.20
N LEU A 7 8.50 -10.97 5.60
CA LEU A 7 7.42 -10.77 4.63
C LEU A 7 7.55 -11.73 3.43
N LEU A 8 8.73 -11.80 2.83
CA LEU A 8 8.97 -12.68 1.68
C LEU A 8 8.81 -14.16 2.02
N ALA A 9 9.24 -14.57 3.22
CA ALA A 9 9.05 -15.94 3.70
C ALA A 9 7.55 -16.29 3.86
N LEU A 10 6.75 -15.38 4.41
CA LEU A 10 5.29 -15.52 4.53
C LEU A 10 4.65 -15.72 3.15
N LEU A 11 4.96 -14.85 2.19
CA LEU A 11 4.39 -14.90 0.84
C LEU A 11 4.76 -16.20 0.10
N ARG A 12 6.03 -16.61 0.19
CA ARG A 12 6.51 -17.86 -0.41
C ARG A 12 5.84 -19.08 0.21
N LYS A 13 5.70 -19.11 1.54
CA LYS A 13 5.02 -20.20 2.25
C LYS A 13 3.57 -20.31 1.82
N TRP A 14 2.88 -19.19 1.67
CA TRP A 14 1.48 -19.18 1.23
C TRP A 14 1.32 -19.64 -0.22
N ASN A 15 2.12 -19.11 -1.15
CA ASN A 15 2.10 -19.59 -2.54
C ASN A 15 2.35 -21.10 -2.64
N ARG A 16 3.25 -21.63 -1.79
CA ARG A 16 3.51 -23.08 -1.73
C ARG A 16 2.31 -23.86 -1.17
N SER A 17 1.62 -23.37 -0.15
CA SER A 17 0.48 -24.07 0.46
C SER A 17 -0.74 -24.13 -0.46
N GLU A 18 -0.93 -23.14 -1.33
CA GLU A 18 -2.06 -23.10 -2.28
C GLU A 18 -1.80 -23.91 -3.56
N GLY A 19 -0.59 -24.45 -3.74
CA GLY A 19 -0.17 -25.21 -4.93
C GLY A 19 -0.07 -24.39 -6.23
N THR A 20 -0.54 -23.14 -6.22
CA THR A 20 -0.50 -22.20 -7.34
C THR A 20 -0.15 -20.79 -6.83
N PRO A 21 0.66 -20.00 -7.56
CA PRO A 21 1.03 -18.66 -7.12
C PRO A 21 -0.19 -17.74 -6.94
N GLN A 22 -0.40 -17.24 -5.73
CA GLN A 22 -1.49 -16.31 -5.40
C GLN A 22 -1.01 -14.86 -5.35
N VAL A 23 0.24 -14.65 -4.91
CA VAL A 23 0.84 -13.33 -4.69
C VAL A 23 2.21 -13.26 -5.36
N ALA A 24 2.42 -12.28 -6.23
CA ALA A 24 3.74 -11.86 -6.67
C ALA A 24 4.21 -10.66 -5.83
N TYR A 25 5.51 -10.48 -5.69
CA TYR A 25 6.08 -9.35 -4.95
C TYR A 25 7.28 -8.76 -5.68
N THR A 26 7.49 -7.45 -5.51
CA THR A 26 8.65 -6.72 -6.00
C THR A 26 9.05 -5.64 -5.00
N SER A 27 10.31 -5.22 -5.06
CA SER A 27 10.86 -4.10 -4.28
C SER A 27 11.73 -3.26 -5.20
N ASP A 28 11.60 -1.94 -5.09
CA ASP A 28 12.48 -0.99 -5.78
C ASP A 28 13.72 -0.69 -4.89
N ALA A 29 14.31 0.50 -5.03
CA ALA A 29 15.44 0.94 -4.23
C ALA A 29 15.03 1.41 -2.82
N GLY A 30 14.39 0.53 -2.04
CA GLY A 30 13.95 0.85 -0.68
C GLY A 30 13.38 -0.35 0.09
N PRO A 31 13.03 -0.16 1.37
CA PRO A 31 12.50 -1.22 2.22
C PRO A 31 11.02 -1.55 1.95
N ASN A 32 10.37 -0.80 1.06
CA ASN A 32 8.96 -1.02 0.70
C ASN A 32 8.81 -2.27 -0.17
N ALA A 33 7.70 -2.98 0.02
CA ALA A 33 7.32 -4.14 -0.77
C ALA A 33 6.00 -3.87 -1.49
N VAL A 34 6.00 -4.12 -2.80
CA VAL A 34 4.79 -4.09 -3.62
C VAL A 34 4.34 -5.53 -3.82
N MET A 35 3.07 -5.80 -3.48
CA MET A 35 2.46 -7.11 -3.64
C MET A 35 1.37 -7.04 -4.72
N ILE A 36 1.43 -7.95 -5.69
CA ILE A 36 0.48 -8.05 -6.80
C ILE A 36 -0.33 -9.33 -6.61
N VAL A 37 -1.65 -9.17 -6.58
CA VAL A 37 -2.61 -10.26 -6.35
C VAL A 37 -3.61 -10.32 -7.49
N HIS A 38 -4.01 -11.53 -7.87
CA HIS A 38 -4.81 -11.73 -9.07
C HIS A 38 -6.27 -11.26 -8.93
N ASN A 39 -6.84 -11.31 -7.72
CA ASN A 39 -8.24 -10.95 -7.50
C ASN A 39 -8.48 -10.39 -6.09
N ARG A 40 -9.66 -9.77 -5.92
CA ARG A 40 -10.07 -9.13 -4.66
C ARG A 40 -10.15 -10.11 -3.48
N LYS A 41 -10.55 -11.36 -3.71
CA LYS A 41 -10.66 -12.37 -2.64
C LYS A 41 -9.28 -12.69 -2.05
N VAL A 42 -8.30 -12.91 -2.92
CA VAL A 42 -6.89 -13.13 -2.52
C VAL A 42 -6.33 -11.89 -1.86
N ALA A 43 -6.65 -10.69 -2.37
CA ALA A 43 -6.22 -9.42 -1.76
C ALA A 43 -6.70 -9.29 -0.31
N THR A 44 -7.98 -9.58 -0.03
CA THR A 44 -8.55 -9.52 1.32
C THR A 44 -7.88 -10.54 2.25
N LEU A 45 -7.68 -11.78 1.78
CA LEU A 45 -7.01 -12.81 2.57
C LEU A 45 -5.53 -12.47 2.83
N LEU A 46 -4.85 -11.84 1.88
CA LEU A 46 -3.49 -11.36 2.04
C LEU A 46 -3.45 -10.29 3.13
N LEU A 47 -4.30 -9.27 3.02
CA LEU A 47 -4.35 -8.15 3.94
C LEU A 47 -4.65 -8.63 5.37
N GLN A 48 -5.61 -9.55 5.55
CA GLN A 48 -5.90 -10.15 6.86
C GLN A 48 -4.68 -10.85 7.47
N ARG A 49 -3.92 -11.61 6.68
CA ARG A 49 -2.70 -12.27 7.16
C ARG A 49 -1.60 -11.26 7.49
N LEU A 50 -1.45 -10.21 6.67
CA LEU A 50 -0.49 -9.15 6.91
C LEU A 50 -0.82 -8.37 8.18
N LEU A 51 -2.08 -8.00 8.41
CA LEU A 51 -2.54 -7.35 9.64
C LEU A 51 -2.34 -8.24 10.88
N TYR A 52 -2.43 -9.56 10.73
CA TYR A 52 -2.13 -10.49 11.82
C TYR A 52 -0.62 -10.56 12.12
N CYS A 53 0.23 -10.62 11.10
CA CYS A 53 1.69 -10.72 11.26
C CYS A 53 2.36 -9.38 11.60
N PHE A 54 1.76 -8.28 11.14
CA PHE A 54 2.23 -6.91 11.31
C PHE A 54 1.05 -6.09 11.85
N PRO A 55 0.64 -6.32 13.11
CA PRO A 55 -0.44 -5.55 13.71
C PRO A 55 -0.01 -4.08 13.85
N PRO A 56 -0.96 -3.15 13.76
CA PRO A 56 -0.68 -1.76 14.07
C PRO A 56 -0.42 -1.58 15.58
N GLN A 57 0.02 -0.39 15.98
CA GLN A 57 0.16 -0.07 17.40
C GLN A 57 -1.19 -0.11 18.13
N SER A 58 -1.17 -0.33 19.45
CA SER A 58 -2.36 -0.64 20.26
C SER A 58 -3.43 0.47 20.30
N ASP A 59 -3.08 1.68 19.87
CA ASP A 59 -3.92 2.89 19.78
C ASP A 59 -4.26 3.28 18.33
N ALA A 60 -3.93 2.42 17.37
CA ALA A 60 -4.04 2.73 15.96
C ALA A 60 -5.46 2.62 15.39
N ASP A 61 -5.94 3.68 14.74
CA ASP A 61 -7.10 3.61 13.86
C ASP A 61 -6.80 2.77 12.60
N LEU A 62 -7.62 1.74 12.34
CA LEU A 62 -7.47 0.88 11.17
C LEU A 62 -7.57 1.64 9.85
N ASP A 63 -8.37 2.71 9.80
CA ASP A 63 -8.55 3.53 8.59
C ASP A 63 -7.27 4.32 8.23
N SER A 64 -6.41 4.59 9.23
CA SER A 64 -5.09 5.19 9.02
C SER A 64 -4.00 4.17 8.69
N TYR A 65 -4.26 2.89 8.94
CA TYR A 65 -3.30 1.81 8.73
C TYR A 65 -3.48 1.11 7.38
N VAL A 66 -4.72 1.06 6.88
CA VAL A 66 -5.06 0.56 5.54
C VAL A 66 -5.65 1.71 4.73
N ILE A 67 -4.84 2.24 3.82
CA ILE A 67 -5.13 3.45 3.07
C ILE A 67 -5.52 3.12 1.62
N GLU A 68 -6.59 3.71 1.13
CA GLU A 68 -6.81 3.90 -0.31
C GLU A 68 -6.09 5.19 -0.75
N LEU A 69 -5.50 5.23 -1.95
CA LEU A 69 -4.66 6.35 -2.45
C LEU A 69 -5.28 7.76 -2.34
N THR A 70 -6.56 7.87 -2.04
CA THR A 70 -7.32 9.12 -1.90
C THR A 70 -7.27 9.73 -0.50
N THR A 71 -6.73 9.05 0.51
CA THR A 71 -6.77 9.56 1.90
C THR A 71 -5.45 10.21 2.33
N ASN A 72 -5.54 11.38 2.97
CA ASN A 72 -4.42 12.12 3.55
C ASN A 72 -4.33 11.83 5.05
N ILE A 73 -3.95 10.60 5.41
CA ILE A 73 -3.79 10.20 6.81
C ILE A 73 -2.30 9.92 7.09
N PRO A 74 -1.71 10.53 8.13
CA PRO A 74 -0.29 10.34 8.45
C PRO A 74 -0.01 8.88 8.85
N PRO A 75 1.14 8.32 8.46
CA PRO A 75 1.47 6.94 8.72
C PRO A 75 1.76 6.67 10.19
N GLN A 76 1.29 5.52 10.68
CA GLN A 76 1.54 5.08 12.05
C GLN A 76 2.90 4.40 12.21
N LYS A 77 3.43 4.37 13.43
CA LYS A 77 4.74 3.77 13.71
C LYS A 77 4.56 2.28 14.06
N GLY A 78 5.25 1.37 13.39
CA GLY A 78 5.17 -0.08 13.59
C GLY A 78 6.27 -0.78 12.79
N GLU A 79 6.32 -2.13 12.77
CA GLU A 79 7.23 -2.83 11.84
C GLU A 79 6.88 -2.53 10.38
N VAL A 80 5.58 -2.40 10.09
CA VAL A 80 5.03 -1.84 8.86
C VAL A 80 4.26 -0.59 9.24
N SER A 81 4.53 0.53 8.57
CA SER A 81 3.90 1.81 8.90
C SER A 81 2.44 1.89 8.46
N TYR A 82 2.11 1.34 7.28
CA TYR A 82 0.76 1.30 6.71
C TYR A 82 0.75 0.40 5.46
N PHE A 83 -0.44 0.09 4.96
CA PHE A 83 -0.67 -0.60 3.69
C PHE A 83 -1.41 0.32 2.72
N ILE A 84 -0.94 0.42 1.48
CA ILE A 84 -1.69 1.03 0.37
C ILE A 84 -2.33 -0.07 -0.46
N CYS A 85 -3.65 0.00 -0.63
CA CYS A 85 -4.39 -0.86 -1.53
C CYS A 85 -4.81 -0.07 -2.79
N THR A 86 -4.33 -0.50 -3.96
CA THR A 86 -4.64 0.13 -5.25
C THR A 86 -4.82 -0.91 -6.35
N ARG A 87 -5.18 -0.46 -7.56
CA ARG A 87 -5.39 -1.27 -8.76
C ARG A 87 -4.73 -0.60 -9.97
N PRO A 88 -4.45 -1.36 -11.04
CA PRO A 88 -4.05 -0.77 -12.31
C PRO A 88 -5.00 0.37 -12.72
N GLY A 89 -4.44 1.55 -12.91
CA GLY A 89 -5.18 2.78 -13.23
C GLY A 89 -5.04 3.17 -14.70
N LYS A 90 -5.74 4.25 -15.07
CA LYS A 90 -5.56 4.91 -16.37
C LYS A 90 -4.25 5.71 -16.37
N GLY A 91 -3.85 6.17 -17.56
CA GLY A 91 -2.73 7.10 -17.71
C GLY A 91 -3.03 8.51 -17.17
N PRO A 92 -2.08 9.45 -17.32
CA PRO A 92 -2.24 10.84 -16.89
C PRO A 92 -3.49 11.50 -17.48
N VAL A 93 -4.12 12.39 -16.71
CA VAL A 93 -5.33 13.15 -17.10
C VAL A 93 -5.10 14.63 -16.85
N LEU A 94 -5.53 15.48 -17.79
CA LEU A 94 -5.53 16.93 -17.60
C LEU A 94 -6.64 17.31 -16.61
N LEU A 95 -6.28 18.02 -15.56
CA LEU A 95 -7.23 18.63 -14.62
C LEU A 95 -7.56 20.04 -15.11
N THR A 96 -8.82 20.28 -15.48
CA THR A 96 -9.29 21.57 -16.00
C THR A 96 -9.75 22.53 -14.92
N GLU A 97 -9.99 22.02 -13.70
CA GLU A 97 -10.49 22.82 -12.59
C GLU A 97 -9.36 23.63 -11.94
N GLU A 98 -9.48 24.97 -11.95
CA GLU A 98 -8.46 25.87 -11.40
C GLU A 98 -8.21 25.67 -9.90
N ASN A 99 -9.21 25.18 -9.16
CA ASN A 99 -9.05 24.87 -7.74
C ASN A 99 -8.07 23.71 -7.49
N GLN A 100 -7.81 22.85 -8.48
CA GLN A 100 -6.83 21.76 -8.42
C GLN A 100 -5.42 22.19 -8.83
N ALA A 101 -5.26 23.41 -9.37
CA ALA A 101 -3.94 23.95 -9.66
C ALA A 101 -3.14 24.12 -8.35
N LEU A 102 -1.86 23.72 -8.37
CA LEU A 102 -0.95 23.84 -7.23
C LEU A 102 -0.28 25.21 -7.13
N LEU A 103 -0.40 26.04 -8.17
CA LEU A 103 0.14 27.40 -8.22
C LEU A 103 -0.99 28.42 -8.22
N ASN A 104 -0.77 29.55 -7.56
CA ASN A 104 -1.65 30.71 -7.63
C ASN A 104 -1.56 31.32 -9.04
N ALA A 105 -2.71 31.60 -9.65
CA ALA A 105 -2.79 32.08 -11.03
C ALA A 105 -2.23 33.49 -11.24
N GLU A 106 -2.22 34.32 -10.20
CA GLU A 106 -1.75 35.71 -10.26
C GLU A 106 -0.25 35.80 -9.94
N THR A 107 0.19 35.10 -8.90
CA THR A 107 1.58 35.21 -8.41
C THR A 107 2.52 34.18 -9.00
N GLY A 108 1.99 33.07 -9.55
CA GLY A 108 2.78 31.94 -10.04
C GLY A 108 3.49 31.14 -8.94
N LEU A 109 3.27 31.47 -7.67
CA LEU A 109 3.85 30.79 -6.52
C LEU A 109 2.95 29.63 -6.05
N PRO A 110 3.49 28.64 -5.32
CA PRO A 110 2.67 27.60 -4.69
C PRO A 110 1.51 28.20 -3.90
N LYS A 111 0.32 27.60 -4.06
CA LYS A 111 -0.86 27.94 -3.25
C LYS A 111 -0.66 27.58 -1.77
#